data_AF-N4X7U4-F1
#
_entry.id   AF-N4X7U4-F1
#
_cell.length_a   1.000
_cell.length_b   1.000
_cell.length_c   1.000
_cell.angle_alpha   90.00
_cell.angle_beta   90.00
_cell.angle_gamma   90.00
#
_symmetry.space_group_name_H-M   'P 1'
#
loop_
_entity.id
_entity.type
_entity.pdbx_description
1 polymer ?
#
loop_
_entity_poly.entity_id
_entity_poly.type
_entity_poly.pdbx_seq_one_letter_code
_entity_poly.pdbx_strand_id
1 'polypeptide(L)'
;MYTYNTTMDTEDMEISRSNHSIFIPFIFEFSPQHVPQVMCTVEGVDIHMPVDTGSTGTLIGAPILPNIPPTVGTPAHHFFTSSKILYVGRMVELAMSFTGDGGSYATAQVPVLVVDKSWRCPWYDPLVDRFECPTGPHGEQAVERDTSQITYMGIGFGRNSLKDGMPFATPRVNPLLNLCAINGESIERGAMHAGYIVSREGVQVGLTPTAIGEFAFTQLEPGLTWAEDSRDWAMASMCFSVNGEGRNCGSVLVDTGI
;
A
#
# COMPACT_ATOMS: atom_id res chain seq x y z
N MET A 1 1.13 28.33 -33.54
CA MET A 1 -0.03 28.58 -32.67
C MET A 1 -0.73 27.24 -32.55
N TYR A 2 -0.33 26.41 -31.58
CA TYR A 2 -0.90 25.08 -31.39
C TYR A 2 -2.05 25.22 -30.41
N THR A 3 -3.28 25.14 -30.94
CA THR A 3 -4.51 25.02 -30.16
C THR A 3 -4.52 23.64 -29.52
N TYR A 4 -4.31 23.58 -28.20
CA TYR A 4 -4.67 22.42 -27.40
C TYR A 4 -6.20 22.37 -27.32
N ASN A 5 -6.80 21.44 -28.05
CA ASN A 5 -8.15 20.99 -27.78
C ASN A 5 -8.05 19.95 -26.66
N THR A 6 -8.14 20.42 -25.41
CA THR A 6 -8.43 19.55 -24.27
C THR A 6 -9.94 19.32 -24.25
N THR A 7 -10.39 18.32 -25.00
CA THR A 7 -11.65 17.65 -24.67
C THR A 7 -11.40 16.90 -23.36
N MET A 8 -11.90 17.45 -22.26
CA MET A 8 -12.04 16.74 -20.98
C MET A 8 -12.81 15.45 -21.25
N ASP A 9 -12.15 14.32 -21.05
CA ASP A 9 -12.78 13.02 -21.12
C ASP A 9 -13.79 12.88 -19.98
N THR A 10 -14.86 12.13 -20.25
CA THR A 10 -16.01 11.94 -19.37
C THR A 10 -15.69 11.41 -17.96
N GLU A 11 -14.47 10.92 -17.71
CA GLU A 11 -14.00 10.50 -16.38
C GLU A 11 -13.76 11.69 -15.43
N ASP A 12 -13.29 12.83 -15.93
CA ASP A 12 -13.12 14.06 -15.11
C ASP A 12 -14.47 14.60 -14.61
N MET A 13 -15.56 14.25 -15.30
CA MET A 13 -16.91 14.67 -14.95
C MET A 13 -17.48 13.90 -13.74
N GLU A 14 -16.94 12.72 -13.42
CA GLU A 14 -17.41 11.91 -12.29
C GLU A 14 -16.89 12.41 -10.94
N ILE A 15 -15.69 13.01 -10.86
CA ILE A 15 -15.12 13.53 -9.61
C ILE A 15 -16.03 14.58 -8.94
N SER A 16 -16.89 15.23 -9.74
CA SER A 16 -17.72 16.38 -9.34
C SER A 16 -18.78 16.12 -8.26
N ARG A 17 -19.06 14.87 -7.85
CA ARG A 17 -20.19 14.56 -6.94
C ARG A 17 -19.85 13.87 -5.63
N SER A 18 -18.65 13.30 -5.47
CA SER A 18 -18.28 12.62 -4.22
C SER A 18 -17.74 13.61 -3.19
N ASN A 19 -18.39 13.64 -2.02
CA ASN A 19 -17.90 14.32 -0.83
C ASN A 19 -17.40 13.35 0.26
N HIS A 20 -17.40 12.04 0.00
CA HIS A 20 -16.87 11.07 0.96
C HIS A 20 -15.35 11.12 0.94
N SER A 21 -14.79 11.74 1.97
CA SER A 21 -13.35 11.83 2.14
C SER A 21 -13.01 11.92 3.63
N ILE A 22 -11.78 11.59 3.97
CA ILE A 22 -11.26 11.67 5.33
C ILE A 22 -9.79 12.04 5.29
N PHE A 23 -9.36 12.87 6.23
CA PHE A 23 -7.94 13.11 6.46
C PHE A 23 -7.45 12.27 7.64
N ILE A 24 -6.46 11.41 7.37
CA ILE A 24 -5.82 10.53 8.36
C ILE A 24 -4.45 11.14 8.69
N PRO A 25 -4.28 11.77 9.86
CA PRO A 25 -3.03 12.44 10.21
C PRO A 25 -1.92 11.41 10.50
N PHE A 26 -0.67 11.80 10.21
CA PHE A 26 0.46 11.10 10.78
C PHE A 26 0.57 11.38 12.27
N ILE A 27 0.93 10.36 13.06
CA ILE A 27 1.08 10.48 14.51
C ILE A 27 2.36 11.21 14.92
N PHE A 28 3.31 11.35 13.98
CA PHE A 28 4.54 12.13 14.14
C PHE A 28 4.68 13.08 12.95
N GLU A 29 5.28 14.25 13.19
CA GLU A 29 5.66 15.15 12.10
C GLU A 29 6.64 14.45 11.16
N PHE A 30 6.41 14.63 9.85
CA PHE A 30 7.29 14.06 8.83
C PHE A 30 8.73 14.57 9.00
N SER A 31 9.64 13.62 9.28
CA SER A 31 11.04 13.88 9.53
C SER A 31 11.91 12.71 9.07
N PRO A 32 13.20 12.93 8.76
CA PRO A 32 14.12 11.83 8.44
C PRO A 32 14.36 10.84 9.59
N GLN A 33 13.89 11.15 10.81
CA GLN A 33 14.08 10.33 12.00
C GLN A 33 12.95 9.33 12.22
N HIS A 34 11.79 9.57 11.62
CA HIS A 34 10.59 8.76 11.82
C HIS A 34 9.95 8.42 10.49
N VAL A 35 9.66 7.13 10.31
CA VAL A 35 8.83 6.69 9.20
C VAL A 35 7.41 7.24 9.38
N PRO A 36 6.71 7.65 8.31
CA PRO A 36 5.33 8.10 8.43
C PRO A 36 4.46 7.00 9.02
N GLN A 37 3.70 7.33 10.06
CA GLN A 37 2.88 6.37 10.79
C GLN A 37 1.48 6.93 10.99
N VAL A 38 0.47 6.08 10.82
CA VAL A 38 -0.92 6.40 11.16
C VAL A 38 -1.36 5.57 12.36
N MET A 39 -2.32 6.07 13.13
CA MET A 39 -2.97 5.27 14.16
C MET A 39 -4.06 4.40 13.53
N CYS A 40 -3.98 3.09 13.72
CA CYS A 40 -5.04 2.18 13.33
C CYS A 40 -5.36 1.15 14.42
N THR A 41 -6.59 0.64 14.43
CA THR A 41 -7.04 -0.44 15.31
C THR A 41 -7.41 -1.65 14.47
N VAL A 42 -6.89 -2.82 14.82
CA VAL A 42 -7.17 -4.10 14.16
C VAL A 42 -7.45 -5.15 15.23
N GLU A 43 -8.59 -5.84 15.16
CA GLU A 43 -9.02 -6.82 16.17
C GLU A 43 -8.96 -6.29 17.62
N GLY A 44 -9.26 -4.99 17.80
CA GLY A 44 -9.22 -4.31 19.10
C GLY A 44 -7.81 -3.95 19.60
N VAL A 45 -6.78 -4.09 18.77
CA VAL A 45 -5.39 -3.73 19.09
C VAL A 45 -5.03 -2.44 18.36
N ASP A 46 -4.62 -1.42 19.11
CA ASP A 46 -4.10 -0.17 18.56
C ASP A 46 -2.65 -0.34 18.09
N ILE A 47 -2.39 0.11 16.87
CA ILE A 47 -1.13 -0.08 16.16
C ILE A 47 -0.69 1.25 15.55
N HIS A 48 0.53 1.67 15.88
CA HIS A 48 1.25 2.71 15.14
C HIS A 48 1.74 2.11 13.83
N MET A 49 0.94 2.27 12.78
CA MET A 49 1.14 1.57 11.52
C MET A 49 2.04 2.37 10.58
N PRO A 50 3.25 1.88 10.25
CA PRO A 50 4.09 2.51 9.25
C PRO A 50 3.43 2.48 7.88
N VAL A 51 3.43 3.62 7.20
CA VAL A 51 2.90 3.78 5.85
C VAL A 51 4.05 3.71 4.85
N ASP A 52 3.92 2.82 3.87
CA ASP A 52 4.90 2.67 2.80
C ASP A 52 4.25 2.79 1.41
N THR A 53 4.68 3.77 0.62
CA THR A 53 4.24 3.94 -0.78
C THR A 53 5.06 3.10 -1.77
N GLY A 54 6.15 2.46 -1.31
CA GLY A 54 7.04 1.60 -2.09
C GLY A 54 6.54 0.17 -2.34
N SER A 55 5.48 -0.24 -1.63
CA SER A 55 4.93 -1.60 -1.63
C SER A 55 3.40 -1.58 -1.49
N THR A 56 2.73 -2.72 -1.69
CA THR A 56 1.27 -2.81 -1.51
C THR A 56 0.90 -3.98 -0.59
N GLY A 57 0.05 -3.71 0.39
CA GLY A 57 -0.47 -4.71 1.32
C GLY A 57 -0.01 -4.50 2.77
N THR A 58 -0.81 -5.01 3.70
CA THR A 58 -0.58 -4.86 5.14
C THR A 58 0.02 -6.14 5.72
N LEU A 59 1.06 -6.01 6.55
CA LEU A 59 1.66 -7.10 7.30
C LEU A 59 1.54 -6.82 8.80
N ILE A 60 1.05 -7.80 9.56
CA ILE A 60 1.00 -7.73 11.03
C ILE A 60 1.48 -9.06 11.58
N GLY A 61 2.42 -9.04 12.53
CA GLY A 61 2.90 -10.22 13.23
C GLY A 61 1.78 -10.96 13.95
N ALA A 62 1.71 -12.28 13.79
CA ALA A 62 0.71 -13.11 14.47
C ALA A 62 0.66 -12.88 16.01
N PRO A 63 1.78 -12.68 16.73
CA PRO A 63 1.74 -12.38 18.17
C PRO A 63 1.02 -11.06 18.54
N ILE A 64 0.91 -10.12 17.60
CA ILE A 64 0.24 -8.82 17.81
C ILE A 64 -1.29 -8.98 17.78
N LEU A 65 -1.80 -9.99 17.07
CA LEU A 65 -3.22 -10.27 16.89
C LEU A 65 -3.61 -11.61 17.55
N PRO A 66 -3.53 -11.72 18.89
CA PRO A 66 -3.72 -13.00 19.59
C PRO A 66 -5.13 -13.58 19.46
N ASN A 67 -6.11 -12.75 19.06
CA ASN A 67 -7.50 -13.16 18.86
C ASN A 67 -7.71 -13.92 17.54
N ILE A 68 -6.75 -13.89 16.61
CA ILE A 68 -6.84 -14.59 15.33
C ILE A 68 -6.25 -15.99 15.47
N PRO A 69 -7.05 -17.07 15.36
CA PRO A 69 -6.53 -18.43 15.44
C PRO A 69 -5.56 -18.75 14.29
N PRO A 70 -4.56 -19.63 14.49
CA PRO A 70 -3.60 -20.01 13.45
C PRO A 70 -4.21 -20.76 12.26
N THR A 71 -5.47 -21.17 12.35
CA THR A 71 -6.19 -21.91 11.31
C THR A 71 -7.00 -21.03 10.35
N VAL A 72 -7.08 -19.72 10.61
CA VAL A 72 -7.89 -18.78 9.81
C VAL A 72 -7.09 -18.19 8.64
N GLY A 73 -7.71 -18.02 7.48
CA GLY A 73 -7.08 -17.40 6.32
C GLY A 73 -6.39 -18.39 5.38
N THR A 74 -5.75 -17.87 4.34
CA THR A 74 -5.09 -18.67 3.30
C THR A 74 -3.58 -18.48 3.31
N PRO A 75 -2.76 -19.54 3.23
CA PRO A 75 -1.30 -19.41 3.22
C PRO A 75 -0.80 -18.41 2.18
N ALA A 76 0.10 -17.51 2.59
CA ALA A 76 0.74 -16.54 1.72
C ALA A 76 2.18 -16.23 2.18
N HIS A 77 2.94 -15.66 1.26
CA HIS A 77 4.29 -15.17 1.52
C HIS A 77 4.50 -13.82 0.84
N HIS A 78 5.47 -13.08 1.35
CA HIS A 78 5.89 -11.80 0.82
C HIS A 78 7.40 -11.66 1.01
N PHE A 79 8.12 -11.34 -0.05
CA PHE A 79 9.56 -11.11 0.00
C PHE A 79 9.91 -9.67 -0.37
N PHE A 80 10.54 -8.94 0.56
CA PHE A 80 11.10 -7.62 0.26
C PHE A 80 12.48 -7.75 -0.36
N THR A 81 12.56 -7.42 -1.64
CA THR A 81 13.78 -7.54 -2.45
C THR A 81 14.92 -6.62 -1.99
N SER A 82 14.61 -5.48 -1.36
CA SER A 82 15.58 -4.53 -0.82
C SER A 82 16.25 -5.04 0.45
N SER A 83 15.45 -5.43 1.45
CA SER A 83 15.92 -5.87 2.77
C SER A 83 16.30 -7.35 2.82
N LYS A 84 15.96 -8.12 1.79
CA LYS A 84 16.14 -9.57 1.72
C LYS A 84 15.43 -10.28 2.87
N ILE A 85 14.19 -9.89 3.12
CA ILE A 85 13.37 -10.45 4.19
C ILE A 85 12.20 -11.20 3.57
N LEU A 86 12.03 -12.46 3.98
CA LEU A 86 10.88 -13.29 3.67
C LEU A 86 9.91 -13.25 4.86
N TYR A 87 8.64 -13.01 4.58
CA TYR A 87 7.52 -13.17 5.48
C TYR A 87 6.63 -14.30 4.99
N VAL A 88 6.24 -15.17 5.91
CA VAL A 88 5.33 -16.28 5.63
C VAL A 88 4.23 -16.28 6.66
N GLY A 89 3.00 -16.47 6.20
CA GLY A 89 1.85 -16.47 7.08
C GLY A 89 0.57 -16.74 6.32
N ARG A 90 -0.50 -16.02 6.68
CA ARG A 90 -1.84 -16.21 6.11
C ARG A 90 -2.47 -14.88 5.77
N MET A 91 -3.12 -14.80 4.60
CA MET A 91 -4.02 -13.71 4.28
C MET A 91 -5.32 -13.90 5.05
N VAL A 92 -5.65 -12.94 5.90
CA VAL A 92 -6.88 -12.90 6.69
C VAL A 92 -7.62 -11.62 6.34
N GLU A 93 -8.91 -11.72 6.00
CA GLU A 93 -9.76 -10.55 5.81
C GLU A 93 -10.01 -9.89 7.16
N LEU A 94 -9.48 -8.68 7.36
CA LEU A 94 -9.59 -7.94 8.62
C LEU A 94 -10.15 -6.54 8.39
N ALA A 95 -10.89 -6.07 9.38
CA ALA A 95 -11.28 -4.69 9.48
C ALA A 95 -10.13 -3.88 10.07
N MET A 96 -9.74 -2.80 9.38
CA MET A 96 -8.74 -1.85 9.86
C MET A 96 -9.42 -0.50 10.06
N SER A 97 -9.48 -0.03 11.30
CA SER A 97 -10.05 1.28 11.62
C SER A 97 -8.95 2.32 11.78
N PHE A 98 -9.01 3.41 11.02
CA PHE A 98 -8.05 4.51 11.03
C PHE A 98 -8.59 5.68 11.83
N THR A 99 -7.74 6.28 12.67
CA THR A 99 -8.08 7.54 13.34
C THR A 99 -7.87 8.70 12.36
N GLY A 100 -8.91 9.50 12.15
CA GLY A 100 -8.87 10.73 11.37
C GLY A 100 -8.78 11.99 12.22
N ASP A 101 -8.69 13.14 11.56
CA ASP A 101 -8.66 14.44 12.25
C ASP A 101 -10.00 14.77 12.92
N GLY A 102 -9.97 15.59 13.97
CA GLY A 102 -11.16 16.07 14.69
C GLY A 102 -12.01 14.96 15.33
N GLY A 103 -11.44 13.77 15.55
CA GLY A 103 -12.17 12.60 16.07
C GLY A 103 -12.95 11.81 15.01
N SER A 104 -12.78 12.14 13.73
CA SER A 104 -13.28 11.29 12.64
C SER A 104 -12.55 9.95 12.59
N TYR A 105 -13.14 8.97 11.92
CA TYR A 105 -12.51 7.68 11.69
C TYR A 105 -13.02 7.02 10.41
N ALA A 106 -12.24 6.12 9.85
CA ALA A 106 -12.63 5.33 8.71
C ALA A 106 -12.31 3.85 8.93
N THR A 107 -13.02 2.96 8.26
CA THR A 107 -12.75 1.52 8.31
C THR A 107 -12.50 1.00 6.91
N ALA A 108 -11.42 0.24 6.73
CA ALA A 108 -11.16 -0.57 5.55
C ALA A 108 -11.44 -2.04 5.86
N GLN A 109 -11.90 -2.79 4.85
CA GLN A 109 -11.97 -4.25 4.91
C GLN A 109 -11.02 -4.80 3.84
N VAL A 110 -9.89 -5.37 4.28
CA VAL A 110 -8.85 -5.84 3.36
C VAL A 110 -8.20 -7.14 3.83
N PRO A 111 -7.62 -7.92 2.89
CA PRO A 111 -6.70 -8.99 3.22
C PRO A 111 -5.43 -8.43 3.88
N VAL A 112 -5.15 -8.86 5.10
CA VAL A 112 -3.91 -8.58 5.84
C VAL A 112 -3.08 -9.85 5.89
N LEU A 113 -1.77 -9.76 5.60
CA LEU A 113 -0.85 -10.86 5.83
C LEU A 113 -0.52 -10.93 7.33
N VAL A 114 -1.17 -11.86 8.03
CA VAL A 114 -0.83 -12.22 9.41
C VAL A 114 0.43 -13.07 9.36
N VAL A 115 1.56 -12.50 9.79
CA VAL A 115 2.89 -13.10 9.66
C VAL A 115 3.14 -14.09 10.78
N ASP A 116 3.19 -15.37 10.43
CA ASP A 116 3.48 -16.44 11.38
C ASP A 116 5.00 -16.63 11.54
N LYS A 117 5.78 -16.44 10.46
CA LYS A 117 7.24 -16.58 10.45
C LYS A 117 7.92 -15.54 9.56
N SER A 118 9.16 -15.18 9.92
CA SER A 118 9.98 -14.28 9.11
C SER A 118 11.44 -14.69 9.14
N TRP A 119 12.16 -14.51 8.03
CA TRP A 119 13.59 -14.76 7.94
C TRP A 119 14.31 -13.66 7.18
N ARG A 120 15.57 -13.42 7.56
CA ARG A 120 16.53 -12.80 6.65
C ARG A 120 16.98 -13.87 5.66
N CYS A 121 16.66 -13.66 4.38
CA CYS A 121 16.84 -14.61 3.30
C CYS A 121 17.61 -14.00 2.11
N PRO A 122 18.94 -13.92 2.18
CA PRO A 122 19.76 -13.30 1.13
C PRO A 122 19.71 -14.03 -0.22
N TRP A 123 19.43 -15.32 -0.21
CA TRP A 123 19.49 -16.20 -1.38
C TRP A 123 18.13 -16.47 -2.03
N TYR A 124 17.07 -15.81 -1.55
CA TYR A 124 15.74 -15.95 -2.11
C TYR A 124 15.69 -15.44 -3.55
N ASP A 125 15.20 -16.29 -4.45
CA ASP A 125 14.84 -15.93 -5.81
C ASP A 125 13.30 -15.93 -5.95
N PRO A 126 12.66 -14.76 -6.06
CA PRO A 126 11.20 -14.67 -6.11
C PRO A 126 10.58 -15.30 -7.37
N LEU A 127 11.38 -15.65 -8.39
CA LEU A 127 10.89 -16.38 -9.55
C LEU A 127 10.60 -17.85 -9.22
N VAL A 128 11.39 -18.47 -8.33
CA VAL A 128 11.32 -19.91 -8.05
C VAL A 128 10.93 -20.25 -6.61
N ASP A 129 11.37 -19.44 -5.64
CA ASP A 129 11.13 -19.67 -4.22
C ASP A 129 9.75 -19.16 -3.80
N ARG A 130 9.21 -19.74 -2.72
CA ARG A 130 7.85 -19.47 -2.22
C ARG A 130 7.82 -19.33 -0.70
N PHE A 131 7.47 -20.40 0.00
CA PHE A 131 7.21 -20.38 1.44
C PHE A 131 8.43 -20.67 2.32
N GLU A 132 9.58 -20.94 1.70
CA GLU A 132 10.79 -21.33 2.40
C GLU A 132 11.96 -20.49 1.90
N CYS A 133 12.85 -20.14 2.82
CA CYS A 133 14.13 -19.56 2.46
C CYS A 133 15.08 -20.68 2.00
N PRO A 134 15.64 -20.62 0.79
CA PRO A 134 16.60 -21.64 0.35
C PRO A 134 17.86 -21.61 1.21
N THR A 135 18.56 -22.76 1.25
CA THR A 135 19.90 -22.83 1.83
C THR A 135 20.88 -22.06 0.96
N GLY A 136 21.83 -21.36 1.59
CA GLY A 136 22.87 -20.63 0.89
C GLY A 136 23.80 -21.51 0.05
N PRO A 137 24.55 -20.93 -0.89
CA PRO A 137 25.42 -21.67 -1.81
C PRO A 137 26.55 -22.45 -1.09
N HIS A 138 26.82 -22.16 0.19
CA HIS A 138 27.79 -22.84 1.02
C HIS A 138 27.17 -23.56 2.23
N GLY A 139 25.85 -23.79 2.22
CA GLY A 139 25.14 -24.50 3.28
C GLY A 139 24.59 -23.60 4.40
N GLU A 140 24.66 -22.28 4.24
CA GLU A 140 24.19 -21.32 5.23
C GLU A 140 22.68 -21.42 5.45
N GLN A 141 22.25 -21.33 6.71
CA GLN A 141 20.85 -21.37 7.09
C GLN A 141 20.27 -19.96 7.24
N ALA A 142 18.98 -19.83 6.95
CA ALA A 142 18.25 -18.59 7.13
C ALA A 142 18.17 -18.18 8.61
N VAL A 143 18.26 -16.89 8.90
CA VAL A 143 18.13 -16.38 10.27
C VAL A 143 16.68 -15.97 10.51
N GLU A 144 16.00 -16.72 11.39
CA GLU A 144 14.64 -16.41 11.80
C GLU A 144 14.59 -15.08 12.58
N ARG A 145 13.53 -14.32 12.35
CA ARG A 145 13.30 -13.00 12.94
C ARG A 145 12.10 -13.07 13.88
N ASP A 146 12.16 -12.26 14.93
CA ASP A 146 11.01 -12.05 15.80
C ASP A 146 9.85 -11.40 15.03
N THR A 147 8.67 -12.00 15.14
CA THR A 147 7.44 -11.50 14.51
C THR A 147 6.64 -10.58 15.42
N SER A 148 6.99 -10.46 16.70
CA SER A 148 6.23 -9.69 17.70
C SER A 148 6.16 -8.19 17.44
N GLN A 149 7.02 -7.66 16.55
CA GLN A 149 7.12 -6.23 16.22
C GLN A 149 6.85 -5.94 14.72
N ILE A 150 6.39 -6.94 13.95
CA ILE A 150 6.14 -6.74 12.52
C ILE A 150 4.82 -5.99 12.35
N THR A 151 4.90 -4.73 11.94
CA THR A 151 3.76 -3.92 11.51
C THR A 151 4.18 -3.13 10.29
N TYR A 152 3.34 -3.09 9.26
CA TYR A 152 3.65 -2.48 7.98
C TYR A 152 2.39 -2.32 7.14
N MET A 153 2.23 -1.18 6.47
CA MET A 153 1.11 -0.94 5.57
C MET A 153 1.58 -0.33 4.25
N GLY A 154 1.65 -1.19 3.24
CA GLY A 154 1.91 -0.82 1.85
C GLY A 154 0.69 -0.21 1.19
N ILE A 155 0.82 1.03 0.73
CA ILE A 155 -0.16 1.82 -0.02
C ILE A 155 0.38 2.25 -1.39
N GLY A 156 1.35 1.54 -1.95
CA GLY A 156 1.85 1.70 -3.30
C GLY A 156 0.98 1.01 -4.36
N PHE A 157 1.46 1.03 -5.60
CA PHE A 157 0.88 0.32 -6.75
C PHE A 157 1.97 -0.05 -7.77
N GLY A 158 1.62 -0.86 -8.77
CA GLY A 158 2.49 -1.16 -9.92
C GLY A 158 3.65 -2.13 -9.67
N ARG A 159 3.65 -2.85 -8.54
CA ARG A 159 4.69 -3.82 -8.15
C ARG A 159 4.13 -5.18 -7.75
N ASN A 160 3.19 -5.70 -8.54
CA ASN A 160 2.55 -7.01 -8.33
C ASN A 160 3.15 -8.15 -9.16
N SER A 161 4.30 -7.94 -9.80
CA SER A 161 4.91 -8.99 -10.62
C SER A 161 5.68 -9.99 -9.74
N LEU A 162 5.82 -11.24 -10.22
CA LEU A 162 6.52 -12.27 -9.45
C LEU A 162 7.94 -11.85 -9.04
N LYS A 163 8.68 -11.18 -9.94
CA LYS A 163 10.04 -10.67 -9.67
C LYS A 163 10.10 -9.64 -8.54
N ASP A 164 8.98 -9.01 -8.19
CA ASP A 164 8.91 -8.03 -7.10
C ASP A 164 8.85 -8.71 -5.72
N GLY A 165 8.57 -10.02 -5.66
CA GLY A 165 8.41 -10.77 -4.42
C GLY A 165 7.06 -10.56 -3.72
N MET A 166 6.10 -9.91 -4.41
CA MET A 166 4.82 -9.48 -3.85
C MET A 166 3.63 -9.98 -4.69
N PRO A 167 3.40 -11.30 -4.79
CA PRO A 167 2.43 -11.88 -5.73
C PRO A 167 0.97 -11.45 -5.48
N PHE A 168 0.67 -10.87 -4.31
CA PHE A 168 -0.68 -10.43 -3.93
C PHE A 168 -0.85 -8.91 -3.86
N ALA A 169 0.15 -8.12 -4.28
CA ALA A 169 0.19 -6.66 -4.22
C ALA A 169 -0.77 -5.96 -5.21
N THR A 170 -2.04 -6.34 -5.17
CA THR A 170 -3.13 -5.81 -6.00
C THR A 170 -3.85 -4.66 -5.29
N PRO A 171 -4.67 -3.85 -5.99
CA PRO A 171 -5.46 -2.81 -5.35
C PRO A 171 -6.36 -3.31 -4.21
N ARG A 172 -6.80 -4.57 -4.25
CA ARG A 172 -7.62 -5.20 -3.20
C ARG A 172 -6.96 -5.23 -1.82
N VAL A 173 -5.63 -5.30 -1.75
CA VAL A 173 -4.92 -5.37 -0.45
C VAL A 173 -4.45 -4.00 0.06
N ASN A 174 -4.69 -2.94 -0.71
CA ASN A 174 -4.39 -1.57 -0.29
C ASN A 174 -5.53 -1.03 0.61
N PRO A 175 -5.31 -0.81 1.91
CA PRO A 175 -6.39 -0.39 2.81
C PRO A 175 -7.01 0.95 2.44
N LEU A 176 -6.24 1.89 1.89
CA LEU A 176 -6.75 3.24 1.57
C LEU A 176 -7.58 3.27 0.28
N LEU A 177 -7.47 2.25 -0.58
CA LEU A 177 -8.36 2.09 -1.74
C LEU A 177 -9.66 1.34 -1.41
N ASN A 178 -9.76 0.75 -0.23
CA ASN A 178 -10.87 -0.15 0.14
C ASN A 178 -11.51 0.25 1.48
N LEU A 179 -11.68 1.56 1.70
CA LEU A 179 -12.54 2.05 2.78
C LEU A 179 -13.99 1.61 2.55
N CYS A 180 -14.62 1.05 3.56
CA CYS A 180 -16.01 0.61 3.54
C CYS A 180 -16.92 1.44 4.46
N ALA A 181 -16.36 2.24 5.37
CA ALA A 181 -17.12 3.15 6.22
C ALA A 181 -16.31 4.40 6.63
N ILE A 182 -16.99 5.53 6.82
CA ILE A 182 -16.45 6.75 7.46
C ILE A 182 -17.41 7.16 8.56
N ASN A 183 -16.90 7.40 9.77
CA ASN A 183 -17.69 7.80 10.95
C ASN A 183 -18.87 6.84 11.27
N GLY A 184 -18.71 5.56 10.93
CA GLY A 184 -19.75 4.53 11.12
C GLY A 184 -20.79 4.47 9.99
N GLU A 185 -20.75 5.39 9.03
CA GLU A 185 -21.59 5.37 7.84
C GLU A 185 -20.94 4.54 6.74
N SER A 186 -21.68 3.57 6.21
CA SER A 186 -21.21 2.72 5.11
C SER A 186 -21.01 3.53 3.84
N ILE A 187 -19.90 3.30 3.15
CA ILE A 187 -19.62 3.89 1.84
C ILE A 187 -20.20 2.97 0.77
N GLU A 188 -21.17 3.45 0.00
CA GLU A 188 -21.67 2.70 -1.15
C GLU A 188 -20.60 2.59 -2.24
N ARG A 189 -20.62 1.49 -3.00
CA ARG A 189 -19.69 1.29 -4.11
C ARG A 189 -19.82 2.46 -5.11
N GLY A 190 -18.71 3.13 -5.40
CA GLY A 190 -18.68 4.27 -6.32
C GLY A 190 -19.12 5.61 -5.71
N ALA A 191 -19.56 5.63 -4.45
CA ALA A 191 -19.90 6.89 -3.75
C ALA A 191 -18.67 7.70 -3.32
N MET A 192 -17.49 7.09 -3.41
CA MET A 192 -16.18 7.66 -3.10
C MET A 192 -15.25 7.44 -4.29
N HIS A 193 -14.57 8.49 -4.75
CA HIS A 193 -13.49 8.32 -5.73
C HIS A 193 -12.28 7.70 -5.04
N ALA A 194 -12.03 6.43 -5.35
CA ALA A 194 -10.91 5.67 -4.81
C ALA A 194 -9.59 6.33 -5.21
N GLY A 195 -8.79 6.67 -4.19
CA GLY A 195 -7.53 7.37 -4.34
C GLY A 195 -7.20 8.13 -3.07
N TYR A 196 -5.95 8.58 -2.97
CA TYR A 196 -5.47 9.34 -1.82
C TYR A 196 -4.32 10.26 -2.20
N ILE A 197 -4.15 11.31 -1.40
CA ILE A 197 -3.03 12.25 -1.47
C ILE A 197 -2.23 12.11 -0.19
N VAL A 198 -0.95 11.79 -0.33
CA VAL A 198 0.00 11.74 0.78
C VAL A 198 0.71 13.08 0.89
N SER A 199 0.64 13.72 2.05
CA SER A 199 1.33 14.97 2.37
C SER A 199 2.35 14.76 3.50
N ARG A 200 2.93 15.84 4.03
CA ARG A 200 3.82 15.75 5.21
C ARG A 200 3.05 15.57 6.53
N GLU A 201 1.77 15.90 6.51
CA GLU A 201 0.89 15.92 7.68
C GLU A 201 0.08 14.63 7.80
N GLY A 202 -0.14 13.91 6.70
CA GLY A 202 -0.96 12.70 6.70
C GLY A 202 -1.41 12.29 5.31
N VAL A 203 -2.56 11.61 5.26
CA VAL A 203 -3.14 11.09 4.04
C VAL A 203 -4.60 11.53 3.90
N GLN A 204 -4.89 12.27 2.84
CA GLN A 204 -6.27 12.55 2.43
C GLN A 204 -6.76 11.36 1.60
N VAL A 205 -7.76 10.62 2.09
CA VAL A 205 -8.37 9.50 1.38
C VAL A 205 -9.70 9.93 0.81
N GLY A 206 -9.97 9.56 -0.44
CA GLY A 206 -11.13 10.03 -1.20
C GLY A 206 -10.80 11.31 -1.92
N LEU A 207 -10.72 11.21 -3.25
CA LEU A 207 -10.42 12.35 -4.09
C LEU A 207 -11.68 13.20 -4.26
N THR A 208 -11.57 14.49 -3.94
CA THR A 208 -12.62 15.49 -4.17
C THR A 208 -12.11 16.54 -5.17
N PRO A 209 -12.98 17.25 -5.91
CA PRO A 209 -12.56 18.28 -6.85
C PRO A 209 -11.67 19.35 -6.20
N THR A 210 -11.96 19.72 -4.95
CA THR A 210 -11.17 20.70 -4.20
C THR A 210 -9.78 20.17 -3.86
N ALA A 211 -9.67 18.91 -3.43
CA ALA A 211 -8.40 18.32 -3.03
C ALA A 211 -7.42 18.17 -4.20
N ILE A 212 -7.94 17.96 -5.40
CA ILE A 212 -7.12 17.71 -6.59
C ILE A 212 -6.92 18.94 -7.49
N GLY A 213 -7.53 20.08 -7.17
CA GLY A 213 -7.60 21.24 -8.07
C GLY A 213 -6.25 21.84 -8.49
N GLU A 214 -5.18 21.57 -7.74
CA GLU A 214 -3.81 22.03 -8.03
C GLU A 214 -2.93 20.97 -8.71
N PHE A 215 -3.45 19.75 -8.92
CA PHE A 215 -2.68 18.67 -9.52
C PHE A 215 -2.69 18.74 -11.04
N ALA A 216 -1.54 18.46 -11.64
CA ALA A 216 -1.45 18.05 -13.02
C ALA A 216 -1.54 16.52 -13.09
N PHE A 217 -2.30 16.02 -14.06
CA PHE A 217 -2.54 14.60 -14.24
C PHE A 217 -1.79 14.05 -15.45
N THR A 218 -1.39 12.79 -15.35
CA THR A 218 -0.93 11.98 -16.47
C THR A 218 -1.65 10.65 -16.42
N GLN A 219 -1.96 10.10 -17.58
CA GLN A 219 -2.50 8.75 -17.65
C GLN A 219 -1.40 7.73 -17.35
N LEU A 220 -1.74 6.72 -16.56
CA LEU A 220 -0.89 5.58 -16.28
C LEU A 220 -1.25 4.44 -17.23
N GLU A 221 -0.29 3.54 -17.45
CA GLU A 221 -0.54 2.32 -18.19
C GLU A 221 -1.25 1.28 -17.29
N PRO A 222 -2.14 0.45 -17.84
CA PRO A 222 -2.73 -0.68 -17.12
C PRO A 222 -1.67 -1.60 -16.50
N GLY A 223 -1.91 -2.05 -15.27
CA GLY A 223 -1.12 -3.03 -14.53
C GLY A 223 -1.45 -4.47 -14.93
N LEU A 224 -0.83 -5.43 -14.25
CA LEU A 224 -0.91 -6.86 -14.59
C LEU A 224 -2.30 -7.47 -14.38
N THR A 225 -3.02 -7.01 -13.36
CA THR A 225 -4.35 -7.49 -12.95
C THR A 225 -5.46 -6.52 -13.34
N TRP A 226 -5.20 -5.59 -14.27
CA TRP A 226 -6.17 -4.58 -14.72
C TRP A 226 -7.52 -5.17 -15.17
N ALA A 227 -7.49 -6.33 -15.83
CA ALA A 227 -8.70 -7.00 -16.30
C ALA A 227 -9.61 -7.50 -15.15
N GLU A 228 -9.05 -7.68 -13.95
CA GLU A 228 -9.75 -8.12 -12.75
C GLU A 228 -10.15 -6.93 -11.88
N ASP A 229 -9.28 -5.91 -11.80
CA ASP A 229 -9.50 -4.67 -11.07
C ASP A 229 -8.89 -3.49 -11.83
N SER A 230 -9.73 -2.62 -12.39
CA SER A 230 -9.32 -1.44 -13.18
C SER A 230 -8.69 -0.32 -12.33
N ARG A 231 -8.34 -0.59 -11.08
CA ARG A 231 -7.50 0.27 -10.23
C ARG A 231 -6.04 -0.17 -10.25
N ASP A 232 -5.72 -1.31 -10.87
CA ASP A 232 -4.36 -1.84 -10.91
C ASP A 232 -3.54 -1.14 -11.99
N TRP A 233 -2.85 -0.08 -11.62
CA TRP A 233 -1.99 0.68 -12.52
C TRP A 233 -0.54 0.20 -12.50
N ALA A 234 0.14 0.29 -13.63
CA ALA A 234 1.60 0.14 -13.70
C ALA A 234 2.33 1.33 -13.04
N MET A 235 3.61 1.16 -12.71
CA MET A 235 4.43 2.26 -12.19
C MET A 235 4.43 3.47 -13.12
N ALA A 236 4.40 4.66 -12.53
CA ALA A 236 4.51 5.91 -13.28
C ALA A 236 5.83 5.99 -14.06
N SER A 237 5.80 6.63 -15.22
CA SER A 237 6.99 6.92 -16.02
C SER A 237 7.45 8.36 -15.80
N MET A 238 8.75 8.56 -15.67
CA MET A 238 9.39 9.86 -15.49
C MET A 238 10.60 10.00 -16.40
N CYS A 239 10.85 11.22 -16.88
CA CYS A 239 12.15 11.62 -17.37
C CYS A 239 12.72 12.72 -16.46
N PHE A 240 14.01 12.65 -16.17
CA PHE A 240 14.71 13.69 -15.40
C PHE A 240 16.03 14.10 -16.07
N SER A 241 16.47 15.31 -15.76
CA SER A 241 17.80 15.83 -16.07
C SER A 241 18.47 16.31 -14.78
N VAL A 242 19.80 16.32 -14.77
CA VAL A 242 20.58 16.83 -13.63
C VAL A 242 21.31 18.07 -14.12
N ASN A 243 21.11 19.20 -13.45
CA ASN A 243 21.67 20.50 -13.85
C ASN A 243 21.35 20.91 -15.30
N GLY A 244 20.18 20.48 -15.81
CA GLY A 244 19.76 20.74 -17.19
C GLY A 244 20.45 19.86 -18.24
N GLU A 245 21.31 18.93 -17.85
CA GLU A 245 22.02 18.04 -18.75
C GLU A 245 21.39 16.64 -18.82
N GLY A 246 21.36 16.10 -20.05
CA GLY A 246 20.83 14.78 -20.35
C GLY A 246 19.30 14.66 -20.25
N ARG A 247 18.79 13.50 -20.66
CA ARG A 247 17.40 13.08 -20.48
C ARG A 247 17.40 11.60 -20.15
N ASN A 248 17.15 11.28 -18.88
CA ASN A 248 17.12 9.91 -18.38
C ASN A 248 15.66 9.55 -18.11
N CYS A 249 15.14 8.53 -18.78
CA CYS A 249 13.74 8.13 -18.67
C CYS A 249 13.62 6.71 -18.14
N GLY A 250 12.60 6.46 -17.32
CA GLY A 250 12.29 5.15 -16.76
C GLY A 250 11.06 5.21 -15.87
N SER A 251 10.80 4.12 -15.15
CA SER A 251 9.78 4.09 -14.11
C SER A 251 10.24 4.86 -12.87
N VAL A 252 9.31 5.51 -12.18
CA VAL A 252 9.54 6.20 -10.91
C VAL A 252 8.74 5.53 -9.80
N LEU A 253 9.37 5.41 -8.64
CA LEU A 253 8.75 5.00 -7.39
C LEU A 253 8.96 6.13 -6.38
N VAL A 254 7.87 6.70 -5.87
CA VAL A 254 7.93 7.63 -4.75
C VAL A 254 7.78 6.80 -3.49
N ASP A 255 8.87 6.62 -2.77
CA ASP A 255 8.98 5.68 -1.66
C ASP A 255 9.09 6.44 -0.34
N THR A 256 8.08 6.31 0.51
CA THR A 256 8.02 6.87 1.87
C THR A 256 8.54 5.87 2.92
N GLY A 257 8.88 4.66 2.50
CA GLY A 257 9.12 3.50 3.33
C GLY A 257 10.36 3.53 4.20
N ILE A 258 10.56 2.37 4.85
CA ILE A 258 11.35 2.08 6.05
C ILE A 258 12.73 1.49 5.70
#